data_AF-A0A1I4H4B1-F1
#
_entry.id   AF-A0A1I4H4B1-F1
#
_cell.length_a   1.000
_cell.length_b   1.000
_cell.length_c   1.000
_cell.angle_alpha   90.00
_cell.angle_beta   90.00
_cell.angle_gamma   90.00
#
_symmetry.space_group_name_H-M   'P 1'
#
loop_
_entity.id
_entity.type
_entity.pdbx_description
1 polymer ?
#
loop_
_entity_poly.entity_id
_entity_poly.type
_entity_poly.pdbx_seq_one_letter_code
_entity_poly.pdbx_strand_id
1 'polypeptide(L)'
;MADLRTDAAREPMLILMSALNARIIATNVLADELIQAADTTAGPPLAAAMLDRARRYRIEVPELQGRLAVLSDQYTERFQGDL
;
A
#
# COMPACT_ATOMS: atom_id res chain seq x y z
N MET A 1 22.82 -11.37 24.91
CA MET A 1 21.64 -12.17 24.51
C MET A 1 20.71 -11.23 23.77
N ALA A 2 20.44 -11.47 22.48
CA ALA A 2 19.35 -10.77 21.82
C ALA A 2 18.05 -11.12 22.56
N ASP A 3 17.29 -10.11 22.97
CA ASP A 3 16.02 -10.33 23.65
C ASP A 3 15.04 -10.98 22.65
N LEU A 4 14.78 -12.27 22.84
CA LEU A 4 13.88 -13.09 22.02
C LEU A 4 12.47 -12.47 21.92
N ARG A 5 12.07 -11.63 22.88
CA ARG A 5 10.79 -10.90 22.84
C ARG A 5 10.81 -9.77 21.82
N THR A 6 11.97 -9.16 21.60
CA THR A 6 12.15 -8.07 20.64
C THR A 6 12.10 -8.60 19.21
N ASP A 7 12.73 -9.74 18.93
CA ASP A 7 12.64 -10.40 17.62
C ASP A 7 11.24 -10.96 17.33
N ALA A 8 10.56 -11.52 18.33
CA ALA A 8 9.17 -12.00 18.17
C ALA A 8 8.16 -10.87 17.87
N ALA A 9 8.44 -9.63 18.29
CA ALA A 9 7.61 -8.46 17.98
C ALA A 9 8.02 -7.78 16.66
N ARG A 10 9.26 -7.98 16.21
CA ARG A 10 9.81 -7.42 14.97
C ARG A 10 9.16 -8.03 13.73
N GLU A 11 9.07 -9.36 13.70
CA GLU A 11 8.54 -10.11 12.55
C GLU A 11 7.09 -9.73 12.18
N PRO A 12 6.12 -9.66 13.13
CA PRO A 12 4.76 -9.21 12.82
C PRO A 12 4.69 -7.79 12.22
N MET A 13 5.50 -6.85 12.70
CA MET A 13 5.52 -5.48 12.16
C MET A 13 6.08 -5.46 10.73
N LEU A 14 7.14 -6.22 10.45
CA LEU A 14 7.68 -6.37 9.09
C LEU A 14 6.65 -7.00 8.14
N ILE A 15 5.91 -8.02 8.60
CA ILE A 15 4.83 -8.64 7.81
C ILE A 15 3.75 -7.60 7.49
N LEU A 16 3.33 -6.80 8.45
CA LEU A 16 2.34 -5.75 8.24
C LEU A 16 2.83 -4.66 7.27
N MET A 17 4.09 -4.21 7.40
CA MET A 17 4.70 -3.26 6.45
C MET A 17 4.76 -3.84 5.04
N SER A 18 5.16 -5.11 4.91
CA SER A 18 5.22 -5.82 3.62
C SER A 18 3.83 -5.94 2.99
N ALA A 19 2.80 -6.29 3.78
CA ALA A 19 1.42 -6.37 3.31
C ALA A 19 0.87 -5.00 2.87
N LEU A 20 1.17 -3.92 3.61
CA LEU A 20 0.81 -2.56 3.21
C LEU A 20 1.50 -2.16 1.90
N ASN A 21 2.79 -2.44 1.76
CA ASN A 21 3.53 -2.15 0.54
C ASN A 21 2.97 -2.92 -0.67
N ALA A 22 2.69 -4.22 -0.50
CA ALA A 22 2.06 -5.03 -1.54
C ALA A 22 0.69 -4.48 -1.95
N ARG A 23 -0.11 -4.03 -0.98
CA ARG A 23 -1.40 -3.39 -1.24
C ARG A 23 -1.24 -2.07 -2.01
N ILE A 24 -0.28 -1.22 -1.65
CA ILE A 24 0.01 0.04 -2.38
C ILE A 24 0.33 -0.26 -3.85
N ILE A 25 1.19 -1.24 -4.10
CA ILE A 25 1.57 -1.64 -5.45
C ILE A 25 0.33 -2.15 -6.21
N ALA A 26 -0.42 -3.09 -5.63
CA ALA A 26 -1.61 -3.66 -6.25
C ALA A 26 -2.67 -2.59 -6.56
N THR A 27 -2.93 -1.65 -5.65
CA THR A 27 -3.90 -0.56 -5.87
C THR A 27 -3.46 0.37 -7.01
N ASN A 28 -2.17 0.66 -7.15
CA ASN A 28 -1.67 1.43 -8.30
C ASN A 28 -1.81 0.67 -9.61
N VAL A 29 -1.42 -0.61 -9.64
CA VAL A 29 -1.54 -1.47 -10.83
C VAL A 29 -2.99 -1.55 -11.29
N LEU A 30 -3.94 -1.81 -10.38
CA LEU A 30 -5.36 -1.86 -10.71
C LEU A 30 -5.89 -0.51 -11.24
N ALA A 31 -5.38 0.61 -10.73
CA ALA A 31 -5.75 1.92 -11.26
C ALA A 31 -5.27 2.10 -12.70
N ASP A 32 -4.05 1.66 -13.02
CA ASP A 32 -3.46 1.75 -14.35
C ASP A 32 -4.14 0.81 -15.35
N GLU A 33 -4.45 -0.41 -14.94
CA GLU A 33 -5.19 -1.38 -15.74
C GLU A 33 -6.59 -0.85 -16.09
N LEU A 34 -7.27 -0.17 -15.16
CA LEU A 34 -8.58 0.44 -15.42
C LEU A 34 -8.51 1.63 -16.38
N ILE A 35 -7.45 2.44 -16.30
CA ILE A 35 -7.24 3.54 -17.26
C ILE A 35 -7.01 2.96 -18.65
N GLN A 36 -6.12 1.97 -18.78
CA GLN A 36 -5.85 1.31 -20.06
C GLN A 36 -7.09 0.60 -20.62
N ALA A 37 -7.88 -0.05 -19.77
CA ALA A 37 -9.12 -0.68 -20.18
C ALA A 37 -10.15 0.36 -20.66
N ALA A 38 -10.25 1.52 -20.01
CA ALA A 38 -11.14 2.59 -20.41
C ALA A 38 -10.79 3.12 -21.81
N ASP A 39 -9.50 3.28 -22.12
CA ASP A 39 -9.02 3.78 -23.41
C ASP A 39 -9.33 2.82 -24.58
N THR A 40 -9.42 1.52 -24.29
CA THR A 40 -9.71 0.48 -25.29
C THR A 40 -11.20 0.10 -25.34
N THR A 41 -12.03 0.68 -24.47
CA THR A 41 -13.46 0.35 -24.34
C THR A 41 -14.32 1.19 -25.31
N ALA A 42 -15.12 0.53 -26.14
CA ALA A 42 -16.01 1.20 -27.10
C ALA A 42 -17.25 1.89 -26.48
N GLY A 43 -17.58 1.61 -25.21
CA GLY A 43 -18.77 2.11 -24.53
C GLY A 43 -18.48 3.29 -23.59
N PRO A 44 -18.96 4.52 -23.89
CA PRO A 44 -18.69 5.70 -23.06
C PRO A 44 -19.09 5.57 -21.57
N PRO A 45 -20.25 4.95 -21.22
CA PRO A 45 -20.61 4.78 -19.81
C PRO A 45 -19.69 3.82 -19.06
N LEU A 46 -19.24 2.74 -19.72
CA LEU A 46 -18.35 1.75 -19.11
C LEU A 46 -16.94 2.32 -18.92
N ALA A 47 -16.42 3.03 -19.92
CA ALA A 47 -15.14 3.74 -19.82
C ALA A 47 -15.17 4.77 -18.67
N ALA A 48 -16.25 5.55 -18.54
CA ALA A 48 -16.41 6.51 -17.44
C ALA A 48 -16.42 5.82 -16.07
N ALA A 49 -17.10 4.67 -15.92
CA ALA A 49 -17.10 3.90 -14.68
C ALA A 49 -15.71 3.35 -14.32
N MET A 50 -14.94 2.89 -15.31
CA MET A 50 -13.55 2.45 -15.12
C MET A 50 -12.66 3.59 -14.63
N LEU A 51 -12.75 4.77 -15.26
CA LEU A 51 -11.99 5.96 -14.87
C LEU A 51 -12.34 6.45 -13.46
N ASP A 52 -13.63 6.43 -13.10
CA ASP A 52 -14.08 6.77 -11.75
C ASP A 52 -13.54 5.79 -10.71
N ARG A 53 -13.49 4.49 -11.03
CA ARG A 53 -12.90 3.48 -10.15
C ARG A 53 -11.39 3.65 -10.02
N ALA A 54 -10.67 3.90 -11.12
CA ALA A 54 -9.24 4.19 -11.11
C ALA A 54 -8.91 5.42 -10.25
N ARG A 55 -9.72 6.49 -10.37
CA ARG A 55 -9.59 7.69 -9.55
C ARG A 55 -9.72 7.37 -8.05
N ARG A 56 -10.70 6.55 -7.67
CA ARG A 56 -10.86 6.12 -6.27
C ARG A 56 -9.62 5.38 -5.74
N TYR A 57 -9.02 4.49 -6.54
CA TYR A 57 -7.77 3.82 -6.17
C TYR A 57 -6.60 4.79 -6.02
N ARG A 58 -6.46 5.77 -6.92
CA ARG A 58 -5.41 6.80 -6.80
C ARG A 58 -5.56 7.67 -5.56
N ILE A 59 -6.79 7.93 -5.10
CA ILE A 59 -7.06 8.63 -3.84
C ILE A 59 -6.74 7.76 -2.61
N GLU A 60 -6.90 6.45 -2.70
CA GLU A 60 -6.59 5.52 -1.60
C GLU A 60 -5.08 5.34 -1.37
N VAL A 61 -4.27 5.45 -2.42
CA VAL A 61 -2.81 5.23 -2.35
C VAL A 61 -2.10 6.13 -1.32
N PRO A 62 -2.31 7.46 -1.29
CA PRO A 62 -1.71 8.34 -0.27
C PRO A 62 -2.04 7.93 1.17
N GLU A 63 -3.28 7.48 1.43
CA GLU A 63 -3.68 7.00 2.77
C GLU A 63 -2.90 5.73 3.15
N LEU A 64 -2.73 4.79 2.22
CA LEU A 64 -1.93 3.59 2.44
C LEU A 64 -0.45 3.92 2.65
N GLN A 65 0.10 4.87 1.88
CA GLN A 65 1.48 5.36 2.03
C GLN A 65 1.69 6.02 3.41
N GLY A 66 0.74 6.83 3.86
CA GLY A 66 0.79 7.43 5.20
C GLY A 66 0.80 6.39 6.32
N ARG A 67 -0.04 5.35 6.21
CA ARG A 67 -0.04 4.24 7.17
C ARG A 67 1.29 3.47 7.19
N LEU A 68 1.87 3.23 6.01
CA LEU A 68 3.17 2.57 5.90
C LEU A 68 4.28 3.42 6.52
N ALA A 69 4.27 4.75 6.29
CA ALA A 69 5.24 5.67 6.89
C ALA A 69 5.17 5.63 8.42
N VAL A 70 3.97 5.76 8.99
CA VAL A 70 3.77 5.68 10.46
C VAL A 70 4.24 4.35 11.02
N LEU A 71 3.95 3.23 10.35
CA LEU A 71 4.40 1.91 10.81
C LEU A 71 5.93 1.75 10.71
N SER A 72 6.55 2.34 9.68
CA SER A 72 8.00 2.39 9.51
C SER A 72 8.66 3.21 10.63
N ASP A 73 8.11 4.38 10.96
CA ASP A 73 8.63 5.23 12.04
C ASP A 73 8.55 4.50 13.38
N GLN A 74 7.41 3.87 13.69
CA GLN A 74 7.24 3.05 14.89
C GLN A 74 8.22 1.87 14.95
N TYR A 75 8.50 1.24 13.80
CA TYR A 75 9.48 0.17 13.71
C TYR A 75 10.90 0.68 14.02
N THR A 76 11.29 1.81 13.42
CA THR A 76 12.60 2.42 13.65
C THR A 76 12.78 2.88 15.09
N GLU A 77 11.81 3.59 15.67
CA GLU A 77 11.83 4.00 17.07
C GLU A 77 12.00 2.82 18.03
N ARG A 78 11.31 1.71 17.74
CA ARG A 78 11.26 0.55 18.64
C ARG A 78 12.46 -0.40 18.50
N PHE A 79 13.07 -0.48 17.33
CA PHE A 79 14.04 -1.55 17.03
C PHE A 79 15.36 -1.09 16.40
N GLN A 80 15.50 0.20 16.08
CA GLN A 80 16.71 0.77 15.48
C GLN A 80 17.31 1.92 16.31
N GLY A 81 16.66 2.36 17.40
CA GLY A 81 17.13 3.42 18.29
C GLY A 81 18.29 3.05 19.24
N ASP A 82 18.72 1.79 19.26
CA ASP A 82 19.80 1.27 20.13
C ASP A 82 21.09 0.91 19.37
N LEU A 83 21.41 1.64 18.29
CA LEU A 83 22.68 1.49 17.55
C LEU A 83 23.71 2.55 17.97
#